data_AF-A0A383BZI3-F1
#
_entry.id   AF-A0A383BZI3-F1
#
_cell.length_a   1.000
_cell.length_b   1.000
_cell.length_c   1.000
_cell.angle_alpha   90.00
_cell.angle_beta   90.00
_cell.angle_gamma   90.00
#
_symmetry.space_group_name_H-M   'P 1'
#
loop_
_entity.id
_entity.type
_entity.pdbx_description
1 polymer ?
#
loop_
_entity_poly.entity_id
_entity_poly.type
_entity_poly.pdbx_seq_one_letter_code
_entity_poly.pdbx_strand_id
1 'polypeptide(L)' 'MKKNNIDIVNLGCRLNIYEGEVIKSLTNQSNLSNYTIINSCSVT' A
#
# COMPACT_ATOMS: atom_id res chain seq x y z
N MET A 1 9.35 6.48 -19.43
CA MET A 1 8.15 6.27 -18.58
C MET A 1 8.52 6.67 -17.16
N LYS A 2 7.82 7.63 -16.54
CA LYS A 2 8.02 7.92 -15.11
C LYS A 2 7.58 6.67 -14.34
N LYS A 3 8.51 6.04 -13.62
CA LYS A 3 8.19 4.94 -12.72
C LYS A 3 7.45 5.57 -11.55
N ASN A 4 6.13 5.38 -11.45
CA ASN A 4 5.39 5.74 -10.25
C ASN A 4 5.92 4.84 -9.13
N ASN A 5 6.90 5.32 -8.37
CA ASN A 5 7.47 4.59 -7.25
C ASN A 5 6.51 4.75 -6.07
N ILE A 6 5.54 3.85 -5.99
CA ILE A 6 4.68 3.69 -4.82
C ILE A 6 5.14 2.40 -4.14
N ASP A 7 5.59 2.51 -2.90
CA ASP A 7 6.01 1.37 -2.08
C ASP A 7 4.95 1.12 -1.00
N ILE A 8 4.47 -0.12 -0.89
CA ILE A 8 3.44 -0.50 0.07
C ILE A 8 4.02 -1.58 0.97
N VAL A 9 4.20 -1.24 2.25
CA VAL A 9 4.74 -2.13 3.26
C VAL A 9 3.63 -2.53 4.22
N ASN A 10 3.26 -3.80 4.19
CA ASN A 10 2.26 -4.36 5.10
C ASN A 10 2.97 -4.93 6.34
N LEU A 11 2.60 -4.40 7.51
CA LEU A 11 3.13 -4.77 8.82
C LEU A 11 1.97 -5.21 9.73
N GLY A 12 1.59 -6.47 9.67
CA GLY A 12 0.51 -6.95 10.51
C GLY A 12 0.10 -8.38 10.18
N CYS A 13 -1.18 -8.67 10.35
CA CYS A 13 -1.72 -10.00 10.17
C CYS A 13 -2.14 -10.25 8.71
N ARG A 14 -2.81 -11.39 8.48
CA ARG A 14 -3.35 -11.73 7.16
C ARG A 14 -4.31 -10.67 6.63
N LEU A 15 -5.05 -9.99 7.51
CA LEU A 15 -5.97 -8.93 7.10
C LEU A 15 -5.24 -7.77 6.42
N ASN A 16 -4.08 -7.37 6.94
CA ASN A 16 -3.27 -6.30 6.35
C ASN A 16 -2.76 -6.65 4.94
N ILE A 17 -2.59 -7.94 4.62
CA ILE A 17 -2.24 -8.37 3.26
C ILE A 17 -3.41 -8.11 2.30
N TYR A 18 -4.64 -8.47 2.70
CA TYR A 18 -5.82 -8.23 1.88
C TYR A 18 -6.10 -6.74 1.68
N GLU A 19 -5.98 -5.94 2.74
CA GLU A 19 -6.07 -4.48 2.66
C GLU A 19 -4.99 -3.90 1.75
N GLY A 20 -3.76 -4.44 1.81
CA GLY A 20 -2.65 -4.05 0.96
C GLY A 20 -2.92 -4.21 -0.54
N GLU A 21 -3.60 -5.29 -0.94
CA GLU A 21 -4.01 -5.48 -2.35
C GLU A 21 -5.05 -4.44 -2.80
N VAL A 22 -5.98 -4.07 -1.91
CA VAL A 22 -6.96 -3.00 -2.18
C VAL A 22 -6.26 -1.64 -2.30
N ILE A 23 -5.33 -1.33 -1.39
CA ILE A 23 -4.50 -0.11 -1.43
C ILE A 23 -3.70 -0.06 -2.73
N LYS A 24 -3.11 -1.18 -3.17
CA LYS A 24 -2.39 -1.27 -4.45
C LYS A 24 -3.29 -1.00 -5.66
N SER A 25 -4.52 -1.50 -5.65
CA SER A 25 -5.49 -1.23 -6.73
C SER A 25 -5.85 0.25 -6.81
N LEU A 26 -6.15 0.88 -5.66
CA LEU A 26 -6.52 2.29 -5.58
C LEU A 26 -5.36 3.21 -5.95
N THR A 27 -4.14 2.89 -5.51
CA THR A 27 -2.93 3.67 -5.82
C THR A 27 -2.60 3.64 -7.32
N ASN A 28 -2.80 2.50 -8.00
CA ASN A 28 -2.67 2.41 -9.45
C ASN A 28 -3.68 3.26 -10.23
N GLN A 29 -4.87 3.51 -9.65
CA GLN A 29 -5.91 4.36 -10.23
C GLN A 29 -5.76 5.85 -9.88
N SER A 30 -4.79 6.17 -9.01
CA SER A 30 -4.52 7.53 -8.56
C SER A 30 -3.35 8.17 -9.31
N ASN A 31 -3.22 9.49 -9.26
CA ASN A 31 -2.05 10.22 -9.75
C ASN A 31 -0.93 10.34 -8.68
N LEU A 32 -0.89 9.45 -7.68
CA LEU A 32 0.19 9.42 -6.68
C LEU A 32 1.52 9.03 -7.32
N SER A 33 2.60 9.72 -6.95
CA SER A 33 3.95 9.39 -7.39
C SER A 33 4.95 9.65 -6.27
N ASN A 34 5.91 8.75 -6.06
CA ASN A 34 6.94 8.84 -5.00
C ASN A 34 6.36 8.84 -3.58
N TYR A 35 5.52 7.87 -3.25
CA TYR A 35 4.94 7.69 -1.92
C TYR A 35 5.32 6.34 -1.32
N THR A 36 5.46 6.30 0.00
CA THR A 36 5.53 5.06 0.78
C THR A 36 4.32 4.97 1.68
N ILE A 37 3.63 3.83 1.65
CA ILE A 37 2.44 3.55 2.44
C ILE A 37 2.78 2.43 3.42
N ILE A 38 2.70 2.72 4.71
CA ILE A 38 2.83 1.72 5.77
C ILE A 38 1.44 1.31 6.22
N ASN A 39 1.04 0.07 5.91
CA ASN A 39 -0.20 -0.51 6.43
C ASN A 39 0.10 -1.35 7.66
N SER A 40 -0.22 -0.84 8.84
CA SER A 40 0.03 -1.52 10.11
C SER A 40 -1.21 -1.59 11.00
N CYS A 41 -1.31 -2.64 11.82
CA CYS A 41 -2.33 -2.76 12.85
C CYS A 41 -1.78 -2.46 14.25
N SER A 42 -2.53 -1.74 15.08
CA SER A 42 -2.15 -1.34 16.44
C SER A 42 -2.26 -2.48 17.46
N VAL A 43 -3.10 -3.48 17.18
CA VAL A 43 -3.39 -4.58 18.10
C VAL A 43 -2.84 -5.89 17.53
N THR A 44 -2.24 -6.70 18.40
CA THR A 44 -1.74 -8.05 18.11
C THR A 44 -2.86 -9.07 18.13
#